data_AF-A0A7S4MR88-F1
#
_entry.id   AF-A0A7S4MR88-F1
#
_cell.length_a   1.000
_cell.length_b   1.000
_cell.length_c   1.000
_cell.angle_alpha   90.00
_cell.angle_beta   90.00
_cell.angle_gamma   90.00
#
_symmetry.space_group_name_H-M   'P 1'
#
loop_
_entity.id
_entity.type
_entity.pdbx_description
1 polymer ?
#
loop_
_entity_poly.entity_id
_entity_poly.type
_entity_poly.pdbx_seq_one_letter_code
_entity_poly.pdbx_strand_id
1 'polypeptide(L)'
;LYRGMTETLVTFDKELKKDRFQQLEASLIVQELFQWIGQSNLPALLDLWRYLDKSLFSRIDQKYFQTVADLESDLFKYYIVHAIQNNNYSRVHEFFKTCVDRISRLNDWAPWFYLPYTKSPQ
;
A
#
# COMPACT_ATOMS: atom_id res chain seq x y z
N LEU A 1 -40.87 -20.95 -5.26
CA LEU A 1 -40.80 -19.52 -4.86
C LEU A 1 -39.34 -19.14 -4.71
N TYR A 2 -38.93 -18.17 -5.51
CA TYR A 2 -37.57 -17.90 -5.98
C TYR A 2 -36.70 -17.31 -4.86
N ARG A 3 -35.79 -18.10 -4.28
CA ARG A 3 -34.91 -17.69 -3.16
C ARG A 3 -33.41 -17.86 -3.45
N GLY A 4 -33.04 -18.04 -4.73
CA GLY A 4 -31.66 -18.21 -5.19
C GLY A 4 -31.05 -16.97 -5.90
N MET A 5 -31.81 -15.89 -6.09
CA MET A 5 -31.33 -14.68 -6.82
C MET A 5 -30.56 -13.70 -5.93
N THR A 6 -30.72 -13.76 -4.61
CA THR A 6 -30.08 -12.80 -3.70
C THR A 6 -28.60 -13.10 -3.48
N GLU A 7 -28.20 -14.39 -3.44
CA GLU A 7 -26.77 -14.75 -3.37
C GLU A 7 -26.05 -14.47 -4.69
N THR A 8 -26.70 -14.71 -5.83
CA THR A 8 -26.16 -14.34 -7.14
C THR A 8 -26.09 -12.83 -7.33
N LEU A 9 -27.06 -12.03 -6.85
CA LEU A 9 -26.97 -10.56 -6.89
C LEU A 9 -25.86 -10.00 -6.01
N VAL A 10 -25.62 -10.55 -4.82
CA VAL A 10 -24.52 -10.13 -3.95
C VAL A 10 -23.16 -10.53 -4.54
N THR A 11 -23.11 -11.70 -5.19
CA THR A 11 -21.91 -12.16 -5.89
C THR A 11 -21.67 -11.32 -7.15
N PHE A 12 -22.73 -10.96 -7.88
CA PHE A 12 -22.69 -10.08 -9.05
C PHE A 12 -22.35 -8.63 -8.71
N ASP A 13 -22.80 -8.11 -7.55
CA ASP A 13 -22.38 -6.78 -7.05
C ASP A 13 -20.90 -6.77 -6.61
N LYS A 14 -20.43 -7.89 -6.03
CA LYS A 14 -19.02 -8.12 -5.75
C LYS A 14 -18.18 -8.28 -7.03
N GLU A 15 -18.74 -8.88 -8.08
CA GLU A 15 -18.10 -9.00 -9.40
C GLU A 15 -18.12 -7.67 -10.18
N LEU A 16 -19.18 -6.87 -10.10
CA LEU A 16 -19.27 -5.50 -10.65
C LEU A 16 -18.30 -4.53 -9.96
N LYS A 17 -18.06 -4.69 -8.65
CA LYS A 17 -16.97 -3.99 -7.95
C LYS A 17 -15.59 -4.44 -8.43
N LYS A 18 -15.45 -5.69 -8.88
CA LYS A 18 -14.23 -6.26 -9.47
C LYS A 18 -13.96 -5.74 -10.88
N ASP A 19 -15.02 -5.40 -11.63
CA ASP A 19 -14.96 -4.80 -12.98
C ASP A 19 -14.67 -3.29 -12.98
N ARG A 20 -15.12 -2.57 -11.94
CA ARG A 20 -14.86 -1.13 -11.81
C ARG A 20 -13.36 -0.78 -11.84
N PHE A 21 -12.47 -1.69 -11.42
CA PHE A 21 -11.02 -1.48 -11.41
C PHE A 21 -10.30 -1.79 -12.73
N GLN A 22 -10.96 -2.37 -13.74
CA GLN A 22 -10.34 -2.50 -15.08
C GLN A 22 -10.39 -1.19 -15.87
N GLN A 23 -11.30 -0.28 -15.52
CA GLN A 23 -11.47 1.01 -16.20
C GLN A 23 -11.25 2.23 -15.29
N LEU A 24 -11.24 2.08 -13.96
CA LEU A 24 -10.79 3.15 -13.04
C LEU A 24 -9.28 3.19 -13.03
N GLU A 25 -8.77 4.09 -13.86
CA GLU A 25 -7.39 4.46 -14.10
C GLU A 25 -6.49 4.19 -12.89
N ALA A 26 -5.38 3.48 -13.09
CA ALA A 26 -4.30 3.35 -12.10
C ALA A 26 -3.96 4.71 -11.45
N SER A 27 -4.20 5.81 -12.17
CA SER A 27 -4.14 7.19 -11.67
C SER A 27 -4.97 7.45 -10.40
N LEU A 28 -6.21 6.95 -10.28
CA LEU A 28 -7.05 7.11 -9.10
C LEU A 28 -6.52 6.32 -7.89
N ILE A 29 -6.05 5.10 -8.13
CA ILE A 29 -5.41 4.28 -7.09
C ILE A 29 -4.16 4.98 -6.58
N VAL A 30 -3.34 5.48 -7.49
CA VAL A 30 -2.13 6.24 -7.17
C VAL A 30 -2.50 7.52 -6.40
N GLN A 31 -3.55 8.22 -6.80
CA GLN A 31 -4.06 9.39 -6.09
C GLN A 31 -4.53 9.05 -4.66
N GLU A 32 -5.25 7.94 -4.47
CA GLU A 32 -5.66 7.47 -3.15
C GLU A 32 -4.45 7.08 -2.29
N LEU A 33 -3.46 6.37 -2.85
CA LEU A 33 -2.20 6.06 -2.16
C LEU A 33 -1.53 7.34 -1.66
N PHE A 34 -1.39 8.35 -2.53
CA PHE A 34 -0.82 9.64 -2.16
C PHE A 34 -1.67 10.41 -1.14
N GLN A 35 -3.00 10.31 -1.22
CA GLN A 35 -3.90 10.91 -0.23
C GLN A 35 -3.70 10.28 1.16
N TRP A 36 -3.61 8.95 1.25
CA TRP A 36 -3.37 8.25 2.52
C TRP A 36 -1.98 8.56 3.10
N ILE A 37 -0.97 8.70 2.24
CA ILE A 37 0.35 9.19 2.64
C ILE A 37 0.28 10.62 3.17
N GLY A 38 -0.45 11.49 2.46
CA GLY A 38 -0.77 12.87 2.88
C GLY A 38 -1.37 12.94 4.28
N GLN A 39 -2.33 12.07 4.55
CA GLN A 39 -3.01 11.96 5.85
C GLN A 39 -2.20 11.18 6.90
N SER A 40 -1.02 10.67 6.54
CA SER A 40 -0.19 9.79 7.38
C SER A 40 -0.95 8.54 7.89
N ASN A 41 -1.97 8.07 7.17
CA ASN A 41 -2.82 6.93 7.57
C ASN A 41 -2.21 5.62 7.05
N LEU A 42 -1.36 5.02 7.86
CA LEU A 42 -0.67 3.77 7.53
C LEU A 42 -1.62 2.56 7.37
N PRO A 43 -2.59 2.31 8.27
CA PRO A 43 -3.51 1.18 8.12
C PRO A 43 -4.25 1.17 6.79
N ALA A 44 -4.76 2.33 6.36
CA ALA A 44 -5.47 2.46 5.09
C ALA A 44 -4.54 2.23 3.89
N LEU A 45 -3.30 2.74 3.96
CA LEU A 45 -2.28 2.52 2.93
C LEU A 45 -1.95 1.03 2.75
N LEU A 46 -1.75 0.31 3.86
CA LEU A 46 -1.43 -1.12 3.85
C LEU A 46 -2.60 -1.98 3.37
N ASP A 47 -3.83 -1.62 3.73
CA ASP A 47 -5.03 -2.33 3.27
C ASP A 47 -5.23 -2.17 1.76
N LEU A 48 -5.07 -0.94 1.25
CA LEU A 48 -5.10 -0.66 -0.18
C LEU A 48 -3.99 -1.41 -0.93
N TRP A 49 -2.76 -1.41 -0.40
CA TRP A 49 -1.66 -2.17 -1.01
C TRP A 49 -1.94 -3.68 -1.07
N ARG A 50 -2.45 -4.28 0.02
CA ARG A 50 -2.85 -5.70 0.05
C ARG A 50 -3.96 -6.01 -0.94
N TYR A 51 -4.86 -5.06 -1.15
CA TYR A 51 -5.91 -5.19 -2.15
C TYR A 51 -5.32 -5.20 -3.57
N LEU A 52 -4.37 -4.30 -3.88
CA LEU A 52 -3.65 -4.29 -5.16
C LEU A 52 -2.88 -5.59 -5.37
N ASP A 53 -2.24 -6.11 -4.32
CA ASP A 53 -1.51 -7.37 -4.37
C ASP A 53 -2.41 -8.56 -4.72
N LYS A 54 -3.58 -8.66 -4.09
CA LYS A 54 -4.54 -9.74 -4.36
C LYS A 54 -5.30 -9.58 -5.66
N SER A 55 -5.58 -8.36 -6.10
CA SER A 55 -6.45 -8.09 -7.26
C SER A 55 -5.67 -7.95 -8.57
N LEU A 56 -4.52 -7.26 -8.52
CA LEU A 56 -3.65 -6.99 -9.66
C LEU A 56 -2.47 -7.94 -9.66
N PHE A 57 -1.61 -7.93 -8.63
CA PHE A 57 -0.33 -8.65 -8.66
C PHE A 57 -0.49 -10.18 -8.70
N SER A 58 -1.57 -10.73 -8.15
CA SER A 58 -1.92 -12.16 -8.29
C SER A 58 -2.12 -12.62 -9.74
N ARG A 59 -2.38 -11.69 -10.67
CA ARG A 59 -2.62 -11.95 -12.10
C ARG A 59 -1.41 -11.62 -12.98
N ILE A 60 -0.37 -11.02 -12.42
CA ILE A 60 0.79 -10.56 -13.17
C ILE A 60 1.85 -11.66 -13.23
N ASP A 61 2.51 -11.80 -14.39
CA ASP A 61 3.65 -12.70 -14.57
C ASP A 61 4.74 -12.49 -13.51
N GLN A 62 5.34 -13.58 -13.06
CA GLN A 62 6.40 -13.61 -12.05
C GLN A 62 7.58 -12.67 -12.38
N LYS A 63 7.80 -12.37 -13.67
CA LYS A 63 8.82 -11.41 -14.14
C LYS A 63 8.65 -9.99 -13.60
N TYR A 64 7.43 -9.60 -13.20
CA TYR A 64 7.15 -8.27 -12.65
C TYR A 64 7.09 -8.24 -11.12
N PHE A 65 7.22 -9.39 -10.44
CA PHE A 65 7.21 -9.42 -8.96
C PHE A 65 8.34 -8.58 -8.35
N GLN A 66 9.50 -8.55 -9.00
CA GLN A 66 10.59 -7.67 -8.57
C GLN A 66 10.19 -6.20 -8.68
N THR A 67 9.62 -5.78 -9.82
CA THR A 67 9.13 -4.41 -10.02
C THR A 67 8.06 -4.00 -9.01
N VAL A 68 7.19 -4.93 -8.63
CA VAL A 68 6.17 -4.71 -7.59
C VAL A 68 6.82 -4.54 -6.22
N ALA A 69 7.82 -5.35 -5.88
CA ALA A 69 8.57 -5.24 -4.64
C ALA A 69 9.38 -3.92 -4.56
N ASP A 70 9.90 -3.46 -5.70
CA ASP A 70 10.58 -2.18 -5.80
C ASP A 70 9.59 -1.01 -5.64
N LEU A 71 8.42 -1.07 -6.30
CA LEU A 71 7.34 -0.09 -6.14
C LEU A 71 6.85 -0.01 -4.69
N GLU A 72 6.69 -1.16 -4.03
CA GLU A 72 6.34 -1.24 -2.61
C GLU A 72 7.38 -0.52 -1.75
N SER A 73 8.65 -0.82 -2.00
CA SER A 73 9.75 -0.23 -1.26
C SER A 73 9.76 1.29 -1.42
N ASP A 74 9.61 1.78 -2.64
CA ASP A 74 9.63 3.21 -2.92
C ASP A 74 8.41 3.93 -2.35
N LEU A 75 7.24 3.30 -2.36
CA LEU A 75 6.03 3.83 -1.73
C LEU A 75 6.23 4.00 -0.21
N PHE A 76 6.81 2.99 0.44
CA PHE A 76 7.10 3.03 1.87
C PHE A 76 8.18 4.05 2.23
N LYS A 77 9.24 4.17 1.42
CA LYS A 77 10.25 5.23 1.58
C LYS A 77 9.60 6.61 1.46
N TYR A 78 8.73 6.81 0.46
CA TYR A 78 8.01 8.07 0.28
C TYR A 78 7.10 8.39 1.48
N TYR A 79 6.39 7.40 2.04
CA TYR A 79 5.61 7.58 3.27
C TYR A 79 6.48 8.07 4.43
N ILE A 80 7.65 7.47 4.63
CA ILE A 80 8.58 7.86 5.70
C ILE A 80 9.07 9.30 5.49
N VAL A 81 9.52 9.65 4.28
CA VAL A 81 9.98 11.02 3.97
C VAL A 81 8.86 12.02 4.23
N HIS A 82 7.65 11.74 3.75
CA HIS A 82 6.49 12.61 3.95
C HIS A 82 6.15 12.77 5.43
N ALA A 83 6.18 11.68 6.21
CA ALA A 83 5.91 11.74 7.65
C ALA A 83 7.01 12.51 8.42
N ILE A 84 8.28 12.38 8.03
CA ILE A 84 9.41 13.15 8.60
C ILE A 84 9.25 14.65 8.27
N GLN A 85 8.94 15.00 7.02
CA GLN A 85 8.71 16.39 6.60
C GLN A 85 7.57 17.06 7.38
N ASN A 86 6.53 16.30 7.75
CA ASN A 86 5.43 16.76 8.59
C ASN A 86 5.73 16.69 10.10
N ASN A 87 6.97 16.42 10.51
CA ASN A 87 7.39 16.24 11.90
C ASN A 87 6.62 15.13 12.67
N ASN A 88 6.00 14.19 11.94
CA ASN A 88 5.18 13.12 12.47
C ASN A 88 6.00 11.84 12.73
N TYR A 89 7.09 11.97 13.51
CA TYR A 89 7.98 10.86 13.84
C TYR A 89 7.29 9.68 14.56
N SER A 90 6.18 9.94 15.27
CA SER A 90 5.35 8.90 15.89
C SER A 90 4.80 7.91 14.84
N ARG A 91 4.35 8.42 13.69
CA ARG A 91 3.82 7.60 12.58
C ARG A 91 4.92 6.83 11.87
N VAL A 92 6.12 7.41 11.77
CA VAL A 92 7.30 6.70 11.25
C VAL A 92 7.67 5.54 12.17
N HIS A 93 7.61 5.73 13.48
CA HIS A 93 7.88 4.67 14.44
C HIS A 93 6.81 3.57 14.44
N GLU A 94 5.53 3.94 14.29
CA GLU A 94 4.43 3.01 14.06
C GLU A 94 4.65 2.20 12.77
N PHE A 95 5.07 2.86 11.69
CA PHE A 95 5.43 2.21 10.43
C PHE A 95 6.50 1.16 10.60
N PHE A 96 7.62 1.51 11.22
CA PHE A 96 8.71 0.57 11.44
C PHE A 96 8.28 -0.60 12.32
N LYS A 97 7.43 -0.40 13.33
CA LYS A 97 6.89 -1.49 14.16
C LYS A 97 5.98 -2.42 13.37
N THR A 98 5.07 -1.89 12.56
CA THR A 98 4.07 -2.69 11.84
C THR A 98 4.66 -3.39 10.61
N CYS A 99 5.61 -2.74 9.93
CA CYS A 99 6.17 -3.26 8.68
C CYS A 99 7.47 -4.05 8.89
N VAL A 100 8.04 -4.10 10.11
CA VAL A 100 9.37 -4.66 10.39
C VAL A 100 9.64 -6.00 9.71
N ASP A 101 8.70 -6.96 9.77
CA ASP A 101 8.85 -8.29 9.19
C ASP A 101 8.92 -8.30 7.66
N ARG A 102 8.30 -7.31 7.03
CA ARG A 102 8.25 -7.12 5.58
C ARG A 102 9.52 -6.44 5.07
N ILE A 103 9.94 -5.38 5.75
CA ILE A 103 11.13 -4.60 5.37
C ILE A 103 12.45 -5.24 5.78
N SER A 104 12.48 -6.06 6.84
CA SER A 104 13.71 -6.80 7.23
C SER A 104 14.15 -7.85 6.20
N ARG A 105 13.26 -8.25 5.28
CA ARG A 105 13.59 -9.16 4.18
C ARG A 105 14.21 -8.45 2.98
N LEU A 106 14.19 -7.11 2.99
CA LEU A 106 14.65 -6.26 1.89
C LEU A 106 16.00 -5.64 2.29
N ASN A 107 17.05 -5.97 1.54
CA ASN A 107 18.45 -5.70 1.91
C ASN A 107 18.82 -4.19 1.99
N ASP A 108 17.95 -3.30 1.49
CA ASP A 108 18.18 -1.85 1.34
C ASP A 108 17.61 -0.97 2.47
N TRP A 109 16.97 -1.57 3.48
CA TRP A 109 16.24 -0.82 4.50
C TRP A 109 17.08 -0.37 5.69
N ALA A 110 18.29 -0.92 5.86
CA ALA A 110 19.22 -0.60 6.94
C ALA A 110 19.44 0.93 7.14
N PRO A 111 19.78 1.75 6.14
CA PRO A 111 19.97 3.19 6.31
C PRO A 111 18.68 3.93 6.71
N TRP A 112 17.51 3.41 6.35
CA TRP A 112 16.21 4.03 6.64
C TRP A 112 15.78 3.87 8.10
N PHE A 113 16.26 2.84 8.79
CA PHE A 113 16.02 2.69 10.23
C PHE A 113 16.67 3.81 11.06
N TYR A 114 17.76 4.42 10.56
CA TYR A 114 18.47 5.50 11.25
C TYR A 114 17.80 6.88 11.07
N LEU A 115 17.04 7.08 9.99
CA LEU A 115 16.37 8.35 9.65
C LEU A 115 15.50 8.96 10.78
N PRO A 116 14.63 8.20 11.47
CA PRO A 116 13.86 8.74 12.59
C PRO A 116 14.72 9.08 13.82
N TYR A 117 15.95 8.58 13.90
CA TYR A 117 16.89 8.86 15.00
C TYR A 117 17.91 9.95 14.64
N THR A 118 18.04 10.34 13.37
CA THR A 118 18.87 11.48 12.95
C THR A 118 18.17 12.79 13.30
N LYS A 119 18.47 13.31 14.48
CA LYS A 119 18.18 14.69 14.87
C LYS A 119 19.05 15.63 14.01
N SER A 120 18.49 16.13 12.91
CA SER A 120 19.08 17.12 11.99
C SER A 120 20.09 16.53 10.99
N PRO A 121 19.78 16.50 9.68
CA PRO A 121 20.85 16.50 8.67
C PRO A 121 21.49 17.89 8.68
N GLN A 122 22.80 17.96 8.90
CA GLN A 122 23.59 19.11 8.46
C GLN A 122 23.85 19.00 6.96
#